data_AF-A0A7W0WU11-F1
#
_entry.id   AF-A0A7W0WU11-F1
#
_cell.length_a   1.000
_cell.length_b   1.000
_cell.length_c   1.000
_cell.angle_alpha   90.00
_cell.angle_beta   90.00
_cell.angle_gamma   90.00
#
_symmetry.space_group_name_H-M   'P 1'
#
loop_
_entity.id
_entity.type
_entity.pdbx_description
1 polymer ?
#
loop_
_entity_poly.entity_id
_entity_poly.type
_entity_poly.pdbx_seq_one_letter_code
_entity_poly.pdbx_strand_id
1 'polypeptide(L)'
;MRVRFLVAMGMGVPLAALASWVSIGDSKGSAPADEAARVRCATRVSLALTGRAPSEALLAEADPQSKVDELLADPAFVDQFARYVNSEMNPEPGETPAADATYFLAKHVLENNKPWHELFDGKYTVEPVPAAGGNPATARVVDDPAGLGYFRSRPWMVRYAGNEEQGYRLNAAFRIQQNIIGLDVGAVTSAPGTDISATGRLATQCRSCHYDSYFALDKAAKVLSRKTGPDANPTFTPPTEGPQTLLDGKTIANDADLVAALVSSTDHKFRTCRLAFQFLYGRGEATCEAKLFDACIDAYTATGDVRDALRTIAKDDSYCE
;
A
#
# COMPACT_ATOMS: atom_id res chain seq x y z
N MET A 1 22.06 -0.77 -64.92
CA MET A 1 22.19 -2.23 -65.12
C MET A 1 21.02 -2.88 -64.42
N ARG A 2 20.06 -3.44 -65.18
CA ARG A 2 18.86 -4.13 -64.68
C ARG A 2 19.21 -5.60 -64.45
N VAL A 3 18.86 -6.16 -63.29
CA VAL A 3 18.58 -7.60 -63.16
C VAL A 3 17.37 -7.76 -62.23
N ARG A 4 16.36 -8.46 -62.76
CA ARG A 4 15.14 -8.94 -62.11
C ARG A 4 15.34 -10.41 -61.71
N PHE A 5 14.34 -10.92 -60.97
CA PHE A 5 14.07 -12.30 -60.53
C PHE A 5 14.63 -12.61 -59.13
N LEU A 6 13.92 -13.27 -58.20
CA LEU A 6 12.86 -14.25 -58.38
C LEU A 6 11.97 -14.27 -57.11
N VAL A 7 10.65 -14.35 -57.30
CA VAL A 7 9.66 -14.64 -56.26
C VAL A 7 9.73 -16.13 -55.93
N ALA A 8 9.96 -16.48 -54.67
CA ALA A 8 9.74 -17.83 -54.17
C ALA A 8 8.64 -17.79 -53.10
N MET A 9 7.47 -18.30 -53.46
CA MET A 9 6.43 -18.73 -52.52
C MET A 9 6.98 -19.87 -51.68
N GLY A 10 7.03 -19.69 -50.37
CA GLY A 10 7.24 -20.75 -49.39
C GLY A 10 6.04 -20.80 -48.45
N MET A 11 5.18 -21.81 -48.63
CA MET A 11 4.24 -22.26 -47.62
C MET A 11 5.04 -22.84 -46.44
N GLY A 12 4.70 -22.48 -45.20
CA GLY A 12 5.33 -23.14 -44.06
C GLY A 12 4.97 -22.57 -42.68
N VAL A 13 4.05 -23.28 -42.02
CA VAL A 13 3.90 -23.44 -40.57
C VAL A 13 3.20 -22.30 -39.78
N PRO A 14 2.05 -22.59 -39.13
CA PRO A 14 1.50 -21.71 -38.11
C PRO A 14 2.38 -21.80 -36.85
N LEU A 15 2.94 -20.66 -36.41
CA LEU A 15 3.48 -20.56 -35.05
C LEU A 15 2.31 -20.71 -34.07
N ALA A 16 2.19 -21.90 -33.50
CA ALA A 16 1.41 -22.10 -32.28
C ALA A 16 2.09 -21.30 -31.16
N ALA A 17 1.40 -20.26 -30.69
CA ALA A 17 1.76 -19.57 -29.47
C ALA A 17 1.63 -20.57 -28.31
N LEU A 18 2.77 -21.11 -27.86
CA LEU A 18 2.86 -21.81 -26.59
C LEU A 18 2.67 -20.77 -25.49
N ALA A 19 1.42 -20.58 -25.09
CA ALA A 19 1.09 -20.00 -23.80
C ALA A 19 1.76 -20.90 -22.74
N SER A 20 2.89 -20.44 -22.21
CA SER A 20 3.55 -21.06 -21.08
C SER A 20 2.71 -20.71 -19.87
N TRP A 21 1.75 -21.56 -19.52
CA TRP A 21 1.11 -21.52 -18.23
C TRP A 21 2.20 -21.90 -17.24
N VAL A 22 2.77 -20.91 -16.56
CA VAL A 22 3.50 -21.16 -15.32
C VAL A 22 2.45 -21.67 -14.34
N SER A 23 2.35 -22.99 -14.21
CA SER A 23 1.74 -23.58 -13.02
C SER A 23 2.63 -23.16 -11.87
N ILE A 24 2.18 -22.16 -11.12
CA ILE A 24 2.62 -21.99 -9.73
C ILE A 24 2.27 -23.31 -9.07
N GLY A 25 3.27 -24.16 -8.86
CA GLY A 25 3.08 -25.43 -8.19
C GLY A 25 2.47 -25.14 -6.83
N ASP A 26 1.44 -25.91 -6.47
CA ASP A 26 0.98 -26.01 -5.09
C ASP A 26 2.18 -26.41 -4.24
N SER A 27 2.88 -25.44 -3.67
CA SER A 27 3.80 -25.65 -2.57
C SER A 27 2.95 -26.06 -1.39
N LYS A 28 2.61 -27.35 -1.34
CA LYS A 28 2.04 -27.95 -0.15
C LYS A 28 3.11 -27.87 0.93
N GLY A 29 2.85 -27.08 1.95
CA GLY A 29 3.64 -27.13 3.17
C GLY A 29 3.74 -28.58 3.65
N SER A 30 4.91 -28.97 4.10
CA SER A 30 5.12 -30.25 4.75
C SER A 30 4.29 -30.30 6.03
N ALA A 31 3.40 -31.30 6.13
CA ALA A 31 2.53 -31.43 7.29
C ALA A 31 3.36 -31.50 8.60
N PRO A 32 2.94 -30.81 9.67
CA PRO A 32 3.66 -30.80 10.94
C PRO A 32 3.97 -32.22 11.46
N ALA A 33 5.21 -32.45 11.90
CA ALA A 33 5.73 -33.77 12.24
C ALA A 33 5.10 -34.39 13.50
N ASP A 34 4.56 -33.58 14.41
CA ASP A 34 3.90 -34.03 15.64
C ASP A 34 2.66 -33.20 15.99
N GLU A 35 1.84 -33.72 16.92
CA GLU A 35 0.61 -33.07 17.37
C GLU A 35 0.83 -31.70 17.99
N ALA A 36 1.90 -31.49 18.75
CA ALA A 36 2.17 -30.21 19.37
C ALA A 36 2.54 -29.16 18.31
N ALA A 37 3.32 -29.54 17.29
CA ALA A 37 3.63 -28.69 16.14
C ALA A 37 2.37 -28.35 15.33
N ARG A 38 1.50 -29.33 15.09
CA ARG A 38 0.20 -29.11 14.43
C ARG A 38 -0.66 -28.11 15.19
N VAL A 39 -0.80 -28.29 16.51
CA VAL A 39 -1.60 -27.37 17.35
C VAL A 39 -1.01 -25.96 17.34
N ARG A 40 0.33 -25.82 17.48
CA ARG A 40 0.99 -24.50 17.39
C ARG A 40 0.74 -23.83 16.04
N CYS A 41 0.85 -24.58 14.95
CA CYS A 41 0.61 -24.09 13.61
C CYS A 41 -0.84 -23.61 13.43
N ALA A 42 -1.82 -24.44 13.82
CA ALA A 42 -3.25 -24.09 13.81
C ALA A 42 -3.54 -22.82 14.62
N THR A 43 -2.97 -22.71 15.83
CA THR A 43 -3.07 -21.50 16.66
C THR A 43 -2.47 -20.28 15.96
N ARG A 44 -1.27 -20.41 15.39
CA ARG A 44 -0.57 -19.29 14.74
C ARG A 44 -1.32 -18.78 13.52
N VAL A 45 -1.73 -19.64 12.59
CA VAL A 45 -2.45 -19.22 11.38
C VAL A 45 -3.80 -18.60 11.74
N SER A 46 -4.52 -19.15 12.73
CA SER A 46 -5.82 -18.63 13.14
C SER A 46 -5.71 -17.27 13.81
N LEU A 47 -4.79 -17.09 14.77
CA LEU A 47 -4.60 -15.83 15.47
C LEU A 47 -4.08 -14.73 14.54
N ALA A 48 -3.07 -15.04 13.73
CA ALA A 48 -2.48 -14.05 12.82
C ALA A 48 -3.50 -13.57 11.79
N LEU A 49 -4.23 -14.49 11.15
CA LEU A 49 -5.13 -14.15 10.05
C LEU A 49 -6.51 -13.67 10.51
N THR A 50 -7.05 -14.18 11.62
CA THR A 50 -8.44 -13.87 12.03
C THR A 50 -8.58 -13.26 13.43
N GLY A 51 -7.50 -13.25 14.23
CA GLY A 51 -7.51 -12.69 15.58
C GLY A 51 -8.30 -13.55 16.56
N ARG A 52 -8.62 -14.79 16.16
CA ARG A 52 -9.45 -15.73 16.91
C ARG A 52 -8.66 -16.98 17.27
N ALA A 53 -9.10 -17.67 18.31
CA ALA A 53 -8.61 -18.99 18.62
C ALA A 53 -9.00 -19.98 17.49
N PRO A 54 -8.17 -21.00 17.21
CA PRO A 54 -8.47 -21.99 16.19
C PRO A 54 -9.73 -22.76 16.53
N SER A 55 -10.54 -23.07 15.51
CA SER A 55 -11.68 -23.97 15.65
C SER A 55 -11.22 -25.40 15.93
N GLU A 56 -12.13 -26.23 16.46
CA GLU A 56 -11.86 -27.68 16.63
C GLU A 56 -11.52 -28.35 15.29
N ALA A 57 -12.15 -27.90 14.20
CA ALA A 57 -11.85 -28.39 12.86
C ALA A 57 -10.41 -28.08 12.46
N LEU A 58 -9.96 -26.83 12.64
CA LEU A 58 -8.59 -26.42 12.31
C LEU A 58 -7.54 -27.12 13.19
N LEU A 59 -7.84 -27.38 14.46
CA LEU A 59 -6.96 -28.15 15.36
C LEU A 59 -6.82 -29.63 14.94
N ALA A 60 -7.86 -30.17 14.30
CA ALA A 60 -7.88 -31.53 13.78
C ALA A 60 -7.23 -31.68 12.40
N GLU A 61 -6.95 -30.58 11.68
CA GLU A 61 -6.35 -30.63 10.34
C GLU A 61 -4.90 -31.11 10.39
N ALA A 62 -4.60 -32.16 9.63
CA ALA A 62 -3.26 -32.73 9.56
C ALA A 62 -2.21 -31.71 9.09
N ASP A 63 -2.61 -30.80 8.20
CA ASP A 63 -1.84 -29.66 7.75
C ASP A 63 -2.68 -28.38 7.92
N PRO A 64 -2.51 -27.62 9.00
CA PRO A 64 -3.24 -26.36 9.20
C PRO A 64 -2.91 -25.28 8.17
N GLN A 65 -1.73 -25.31 7.53
CA GLN A 65 -1.37 -24.32 6.49
C GLN A 65 -2.19 -24.51 5.21
N SER A 66 -2.71 -25.72 4.96
CA SER A 66 -3.68 -25.96 3.89
C SER A 66 -4.95 -25.10 4.00
N LYS A 67 -5.26 -24.55 5.18
CA LYS A 67 -6.44 -23.71 5.43
C LYS A 67 -6.19 -22.21 5.29
N VAL A 68 -4.99 -21.77 4.94
CA VAL A 68 -4.67 -20.35 4.78
C VAL A 68 -5.62 -19.66 3.79
N ASP A 69 -6.02 -20.32 2.69
CA ASP A 69 -6.93 -19.71 1.71
C ASP A 69 -8.33 -19.47 2.29
N GLU A 70 -8.83 -20.42 3.08
CA GLU A 70 -10.11 -20.29 3.79
C GLU A 70 -10.05 -19.15 4.81
N LEU A 71 -8.96 -19.07 5.58
CA LEU A 71 -8.75 -18.01 6.57
C LEU A 71 -8.64 -16.62 5.94
N LEU A 72 -7.98 -16.49 4.78
CA LEU A 72 -7.87 -15.22 4.03
C LEU A 72 -9.20 -14.80 3.36
N ALA A 73 -10.14 -15.74 3.19
CA ALA A 73 -11.49 -15.47 2.71
C ALA A 73 -12.47 -15.13 3.86
N ASP A 74 -12.11 -15.38 5.13
CA ASP A 74 -12.96 -15.10 6.28
C ASP A 74 -13.18 -13.58 6.44
N PRO A 75 -14.41 -13.09 6.64
CA PRO A 75 -14.68 -11.68 6.95
C PRO A 75 -13.90 -11.15 8.17
N ALA A 76 -13.52 -12.03 9.11
CA ALA A 76 -12.67 -11.68 10.24
C ALA A 76 -11.27 -11.25 9.82
N PHE A 77 -10.70 -11.91 8.80
CA PHE A 77 -9.42 -11.51 8.23
C PHE A 77 -9.52 -10.12 7.62
N VAL A 78 -10.58 -9.86 6.84
CA VAL A 78 -10.81 -8.55 6.21
C VAL A 78 -10.83 -7.45 7.28
N ASP A 79 -11.60 -7.65 8.36
CA ASP A 79 -11.71 -6.67 9.44
C ASP A 79 -10.37 -6.46 10.17
N GLN A 80 -9.67 -7.56 10.51
CA GLN A 80 -8.40 -7.50 11.22
C GLN A 80 -7.30 -6.85 10.39
N PHE A 81 -7.15 -7.26 9.13
CA PHE A 81 -6.12 -6.72 8.25
C PHE A 81 -6.39 -5.24 7.92
N ALA A 82 -7.65 -4.85 7.71
CA ALA A 82 -8.01 -3.44 7.54
C ALA A 82 -7.68 -2.58 8.78
N ARG A 83 -7.90 -3.10 9.99
CA ARG A 83 -7.51 -2.41 11.24
C ARG A 83 -6.01 -2.26 11.36
N TYR A 84 -5.27 -3.32 11.04
CA TYR A 84 -3.81 -3.30 11.03
C TYR A 84 -3.27 -2.29 10.03
N VAL A 85 -3.79 -2.28 8.80
CA VAL A 85 -3.40 -1.30 7.77
C VAL A 85 -3.68 0.13 8.26
N ASN A 86 -4.83 0.35 8.91
CA ASN A 86 -5.14 1.65 9.50
C ASN A 86 -4.17 2.03 10.62
N SER A 87 -3.77 1.12 11.52
CA SER A 87 -2.80 1.45 12.58
C SER A 87 -1.42 1.80 12.02
N GLU A 88 -1.02 1.18 10.90
CA GLU A 88 0.26 1.46 10.24
C GLU A 88 0.27 2.79 9.48
N MET A 89 -0.86 3.18 8.90
CA MET A 89 -0.97 4.32 7.97
C MET A 89 -1.67 5.55 8.57
N ASN A 90 -2.34 5.37 9.72
CA ASN A 90 -3.04 6.39 10.49
C ASN A 90 -2.63 6.28 11.97
N PRO A 91 -1.46 6.83 12.35
CA PRO A 91 -0.82 6.53 13.64
C PRO A 91 -1.55 7.07 14.87
N GLU A 92 -2.49 8.00 14.69
CA GLU A 92 -3.38 8.43 15.77
C GLU A 92 -4.83 8.23 15.32
N PRO A 93 -5.72 7.73 16.19
CA PRO A 93 -7.12 7.49 15.83
C PRO A 93 -7.79 8.74 15.27
N GLY A 94 -8.70 8.56 14.31
CA GLY A 94 -9.55 9.63 13.82
C GLY A 94 -10.54 10.12 14.89
N GLU A 95 -10.80 11.44 14.93
CA GLU A 95 -11.87 12.00 15.77
C GLU A 95 -13.28 11.62 15.26
N THR A 96 -13.38 11.21 14.00
CA THR A 96 -14.60 10.75 13.35
C THR A 96 -14.33 9.47 12.57
N PRO A 97 -15.33 8.61 12.30
CA PRO A 97 -15.12 7.41 11.50
C PRO A 97 -14.51 7.71 10.11
N ALA A 98 -14.91 8.80 9.46
CA ALA A 98 -14.35 9.17 8.16
C ALA A 98 -12.87 9.64 8.24
N ALA A 99 -12.37 9.99 9.43
CA ALA A 99 -10.95 10.25 9.65
C ALA A 99 -10.11 8.96 9.71
N ASP A 100 -10.73 7.79 9.90
CA ASP A 100 -10.14 6.47 9.70
C ASP A 100 -10.37 5.96 8.26
N ALA A 101 -10.27 6.86 7.27
CA ALA A 101 -10.55 6.55 5.86
C ALA A 101 -9.75 5.35 5.33
N THR A 102 -8.53 5.15 5.83
CA THR A 102 -7.69 4.01 5.47
C THR A 102 -8.31 2.68 5.88
N TYR A 103 -8.90 2.57 7.07
CA TYR A 103 -9.62 1.36 7.50
C TYR A 103 -10.78 1.04 6.56
N PHE A 104 -11.66 2.02 6.29
CA PHE A 104 -12.85 1.79 5.47
C PHE A 104 -12.49 1.44 4.02
N LEU A 105 -11.47 2.09 3.45
CA LEU A 105 -11.06 1.81 2.08
C LEU A 105 -10.27 0.50 1.96
N ALA A 106 -9.41 0.15 2.92
CA ALA A 106 -8.74 -1.14 2.94
C ALA A 106 -9.76 -2.29 3.02
N LYS A 107 -10.77 -2.14 3.89
CA LYS A 107 -11.88 -3.08 4.00
C LYS A 107 -12.63 -3.21 2.67
N HIS A 108 -12.99 -2.10 2.02
CA HIS A 108 -13.65 -2.11 0.72
C HIS A 108 -12.83 -2.83 -0.37
N VAL A 109 -11.53 -2.55 -0.47
CA VAL A 109 -10.62 -3.19 -1.42
C VAL A 109 -10.61 -4.71 -1.20
N LEU A 110 -10.49 -5.15 0.05
CA LEU A 110 -10.46 -6.56 0.41
C LEU A 110 -11.81 -7.25 0.16
N GLU A 111 -12.93 -6.68 0.59
CA GLU A 111 -14.28 -7.27 0.42
C GLU A 111 -14.67 -7.42 -1.05
N ASN A 112 -14.18 -6.53 -1.92
CA ASN A 112 -14.53 -6.49 -3.34
C ASN A 112 -13.44 -7.07 -4.25
N ASN A 113 -12.42 -7.74 -3.69
CA ASN A 113 -11.29 -8.33 -4.41
C ASN A 113 -10.67 -7.36 -5.42
N LYS A 114 -10.44 -6.12 -4.99
CA LYS A 114 -9.78 -5.09 -5.78
C LYS A 114 -8.26 -5.21 -5.67
N PRO A 115 -7.50 -4.83 -6.71
CA PRO A 115 -6.06 -4.64 -6.61
C PRO A 115 -5.71 -3.72 -5.44
N TRP A 116 -4.65 -4.05 -4.71
CA TRP A 116 -4.25 -3.35 -3.49
C TRP A 116 -3.89 -1.88 -3.73
N HIS A 117 -3.39 -1.55 -4.93
CA HIS A 117 -3.07 -0.16 -5.28
C HIS A 117 -4.31 0.77 -5.23
N GLU A 118 -5.53 0.23 -5.39
CA GLU A 118 -6.76 1.02 -5.34
C GLU A 118 -7.02 1.66 -3.97
N LEU A 119 -6.36 1.19 -2.90
CA LEU A 119 -6.31 1.88 -1.60
C LEU A 119 -5.76 3.31 -1.73
N PHE A 120 -4.87 3.53 -2.70
CA PHE A 120 -4.09 4.76 -2.87
C PHE A 120 -4.53 5.57 -4.09
N ASP A 121 -4.82 4.93 -5.24
CA ASP A 121 -5.15 5.62 -6.49
C ASP A 121 -6.58 5.36 -7.00
N GLY A 122 -7.35 4.55 -6.27
CA GLY A 122 -8.72 4.21 -6.61
C GLY A 122 -9.63 5.45 -6.71
N LYS A 123 -10.64 5.37 -7.57
CA LYS A 123 -11.60 6.45 -7.81
C LYS A 123 -12.68 6.47 -6.74
N TYR A 124 -12.23 6.73 -5.51
CA TYR A 124 -13.01 6.65 -4.30
C TYR A 124 -12.88 7.90 -3.42
N THR A 125 -13.88 8.09 -2.57
CA THR A 125 -13.84 8.97 -1.41
C THR A 125 -14.47 8.26 -0.21
N VAL A 126 -14.07 8.63 1.01
CA VAL A 126 -14.66 8.14 2.25
C VAL A 126 -15.51 9.24 2.88
N GLU A 127 -16.81 8.99 2.96
CA GLU A 127 -17.79 9.94 3.46
C GLU A 127 -18.39 9.48 4.79
N PRO A 128 -18.69 10.41 5.71
CA PRO A 128 -19.47 10.07 6.90
C PRO A 128 -20.87 9.58 6.51
N VAL A 129 -21.36 8.55 7.19
CA VAL A 129 -22.77 8.16 7.10
C VAL A 129 -23.55 8.98 8.13
N PRO A 130 -24.51 9.83 7.71
CA PRO A 130 -25.28 10.64 8.63
C PRO A 130 -26.02 9.76 9.66
N ALA A 131 -25.90 10.10 10.94
CA ALA A 131 -26.69 9.50 12.00
C ALA A 131 -27.78 10.47 12.47
N ALA A 132 -28.89 9.94 13.01
CA ALA A 132 -30.03 10.73 13.48
C ALA A 132 -29.71 11.72 14.63
N GLY A 133 -28.48 11.72 15.16
CA GLY A 133 -28.01 12.59 16.26
C GLY A 133 -26.81 13.48 15.91
N GLY A 134 -26.48 13.68 14.63
CA GLY A 134 -25.47 14.66 14.18
C GLY A 134 -24.02 14.16 14.12
N ASN A 135 -23.63 13.20 14.98
CA ASN A 135 -22.30 12.57 14.90
C ASN A 135 -22.37 11.28 14.06
N PRO A 136 -21.62 11.16 12.95
CA PRO A 136 -21.63 9.94 12.15
C PRO A 136 -21.06 8.77 12.97
N ALA A 137 -21.83 7.69 13.08
CA ALA A 137 -21.40 6.47 13.77
C ALA A 137 -20.51 5.57 12.88
N THR A 138 -20.48 5.83 11.57
CA THR A 138 -19.71 5.06 10.60
C THR A 138 -19.39 5.92 9.36
N ALA A 139 -18.53 5.42 8.49
CA ALA A 139 -18.23 5.99 7.19
C ALA A 139 -18.52 4.96 6.08
N ARG A 140 -18.62 5.44 4.85
CA ARG A 140 -18.80 4.60 3.65
C ARG A 140 -17.81 5.02 2.57
N VAL A 141 -17.39 4.05 1.76
CA VAL A 141 -16.67 4.30 0.51
C VAL A 141 -17.69 4.60 -0.58
N VAL A 142 -17.43 5.65 -1.36
CA VAL A 142 -18.26 6.08 -2.48
C VAL A 142 -17.37 6.23 -3.71
N ASP A 143 -17.87 5.85 -4.88
CA ASP A 143 -17.20 6.11 -6.15
C ASP A 143 -17.10 7.62 -6.40
N ASP A 144 -15.90 8.09 -6.70
CA ASP A 144 -15.60 9.47 -7.06
C ASP A 144 -14.62 9.48 -8.24
N PRO A 145 -15.03 9.91 -9.44
CA PRO A 145 -14.13 10.04 -10.60
C PRO A 145 -12.91 10.94 -10.34
N ALA A 146 -13.03 11.90 -9.42
CA ALA A 146 -11.94 12.75 -8.96
C ALA A 146 -11.24 12.18 -7.70
N GLY A 147 -11.57 10.97 -7.28
CA GLY A 147 -10.94 10.28 -6.16
C GLY A 147 -9.47 9.92 -6.42
N LEU A 148 -8.75 9.74 -5.32
CA LEU A 148 -7.35 9.29 -5.30
C LEU A 148 -7.13 8.50 -4.00
N GLY A 149 -7.73 7.31 -3.95
CA GLY A 149 -7.82 6.49 -2.76
C GLY A 149 -8.36 7.28 -1.56
N TYR A 150 -7.80 7.02 -0.38
CA TYR A 150 -8.16 7.79 0.81
C TYR A 150 -7.50 9.18 0.87
N PHE A 151 -6.49 9.48 0.03
CA PHE A 151 -5.72 10.74 0.10
C PHE A 151 -6.53 11.99 -0.25
N ARG A 152 -7.62 11.84 -1.03
CA ARG A 152 -8.56 12.92 -1.33
C ARG A 152 -9.81 12.93 -0.46
N SER A 153 -9.90 12.02 0.52
CA SER A 153 -10.95 12.08 1.53
C SER A 153 -10.75 13.34 2.39
N ARG A 154 -11.81 14.15 2.53
CA ARG A 154 -11.74 15.46 3.20
C ARG A 154 -11.12 15.40 4.61
N PRO A 155 -11.48 14.46 5.50
CA PRO A 155 -10.85 14.36 6.82
C PRO A 155 -9.35 14.13 6.76
N TRP A 156 -8.88 13.27 5.85
CA TRP A 156 -7.44 13.01 5.66
C TRP A 156 -6.72 14.27 5.17
N MET A 157 -7.29 14.97 4.17
CA MET A 157 -6.69 16.18 3.63
C MET A 157 -6.55 17.29 4.68
N VAL A 158 -7.57 17.48 5.55
CA VAL A 158 -7.53 18.45 6.64
C VAL A 158 -6.45 18.08 7.65
N ARG A 159 -6.44 16.82 8.09
CA ARG A 159 -5.50 16.33 9.12
C ARG A 159 -4.05 16.53 8.72
N TYR A 160 -3.71 16.21 7.47
CA TYR A 160 -2.34 16.29 6.96
C TYR A 160 -2.07 17.56 6.15
N ALA A 161 -2.94 18.57 6.23
CA ALA A 161 -2.78 19.83 5.50
C ALA A 161 -1.46 20.55 5.85
N GLY A 162 -0.96 20.38 7.07
CA GLY A 162 0.22 21.08 7.56
C GLY A 162 -0.01 22.57 7.79
N ASN A 163 1.08 23.28 8.09
CA ASN A 163 1.09 24.69 8.49
C ASN A 163 2.20 25.49 7.78
N GLU A 164 2.68 25.02 6.63
CA GLU A 164 3.69 25.72 5.84
C GLU A 164 3.13 27.06 5.33
N GLU A 165 3.91 28.13 5.42
CA GLU A 165 3.45 29.52 5.20
C GLU A 165 2.85 29.76 3.82
N GLN A 166 3.34 29.06 2.79
CA GLN A 166 2.85 29.17 1.41
C GLN A 166 1.74 28.16 1.08
N GLY A 167 1.24 27.44 2.09
CA GLY A 167 0.17 26.47 1.96
C GLY A 167 0.60 25.12 1.39
N TYR A 168 1.90 24.86 1.27
CA TYR A 168 2.39 23.55 0.82
C TYR A 168 2.10 22.47 1.85
N ARG A 169 1.52 21.36 1.40
CA ARG A 169 1.14 20.25 2.26
C ARG A 169 2.30 19.25 2.41
N LEU A 170 3.41 19.68 3.00
CA LEU A 170 4.61 18.85 3.21
C LEU A 170 4.30 17.57 4.00
N ASN A 171 3.48 17.68 5.04
CA ASN A 171 3.04 16.51 5.82
C ASN A 171 2.25 15.53 4.98
N ALA A 172 1.34 16.01 4.11
CA ALA A 172 0.61 15.15 3.19
C ALA A 172 1.54 14.47 2.18
N ALA A 173 2.52 15.21 1.62
CA ALA A 173 3.50 14.64 0.69
C ALA A 173 4.31 13.51 1.33
N PHE A 174 4.80 13.73 2.55
CA PHE A 174 5.48 12.70 3.33
C PHE A 174 4.57 11.50 3.59
N ARG A 175 3.34 11.70 4.07
CA ARG A 175 2.41 10.60 4.37
C ARG A 175 2.02 9.79 3.13
N ILE A 176 1.89 10.42 1.97
CA ILE A 176 1.66 9.72 0.69
C ILE A 176 2.84 8.79 0.40
N GLN A 177 4.07 9.29 0.44
CA GLN A 177 5.26 8.48 0.20
C GLN A 177 5.41 7.38 1.27
N GLN A 178 5.31 7.73 2.56
CA GLN A 178 5.39 6.77 3.65
C GLN A 178 4.36 5.64 3.50
N ASN A 179 3.10 5.96 3.22
CA ASN A 179 2.05 4.96 3.19
C ASN A 179 2.12 4.06 1.95
N ILE A 180 2.59 4.57 0.80
CA ILE A 180 2.69 3.77 -0.44
C ILE A 180 3.97 2.93 -0.49
N ILE A 181 5.12 3.53 -0.14
CA ILE A 181 6.45 2.94 -0.36
C ILE A 181 7.24 2.72 0.93
N GLY A 182 6.70 3.06 2.10
CA GLY A 182 7.37 2.86 3.38
C GLY A 182 8.52 3.82 3.65
N LEU A 183 8.56 4.98 2.98
CA LEU A 183 9.57 6.00 3.26
C LEU A 183 9.51 6.40 4.74
N ASP A 184 10.64 6.26 5.42
CA ASP A 184 10.84 6.76 6.77
C ASP A 184 11.77 7.97 6.76
N VAL A 185 11.40 9.03 7.47
CA VAL A 185 12.20 10.25 7.58
C VAL A 185 12.49 10.51 9.05
N GLY A 186 13.78 10.59 9.38
CA GLY A 186 14.21 11.01 10.71
C GLY A 186 14.01 12.51 10.89
N ALA A 187 13.34 12.90 11.99
CA ALA A 187 13.24 14.30 12.35
C ALA A 187 14.63 14.86 12.69
N VAL A 188 14.98 16.01 12.11
CA VAL A 188 16.15 16.77 12.53
C VAL A 188 15.68 17.81 13.56
N THR A 189 16.24 17.76 14.77
CA THR A 189 16.02 18.82 15.75
C THR A 189 16.74 20.09 15.31
N SER A 190 15.97 21.05 14.82
CA SER A 190 16.47 22.39 14.51
C SER A 190 16.76 23.16 15.79
N ALA A 191 17.89 23.85 15.86
CA ALA A 191 18.17 24.78 16.95
C ALA A 191 17.12 25.91 16.97
N PRO A 192 16.80 26.50 18.14
CA PRO A 192 15.91 27.65 18.20
C PRO A 192 16.33 28.75 17.22
N GLY A 193 15.39 29.25 16.42
CA GLY A 193 15.65 30.28 15.41
C GLY A 193 16.20 29.78 14.07
N THR A 194 16.32 28.46 13.86
CA THR A 194 16.61 27.90 12.54
C THR A 194 15.50 28.28 11.56
N ASP A 195 15.88 28.80 10.40
CA ASP A 195 14.94 29.06 9.31
C ASP A 195 14.42 27.73 8.75
N ILE A 196 13.14 27.47 8.95
CA ILE A 196 12.43 26.29 8.44
C ILE A 196 11.52 26.61 7.24
N SER A 197 11.58 27.85 6.73
CA SER A 197 10.87 28.28 5.53
C SER A 197 11.38 27.53 4.29
N ALA A 198 10.71 27.72 3.15
CA ALA A 198 11.19 27.19 1.88
C ALA A 198 12.64 27.61 1.57
N THR A 199 13.04 28.84 1.92
CA THR A 199 14.41 29.31 1.76
C THR A 199 15.36 28.60 2.72
N GLY A 200 14.99 28.46 3.99
CA GLY A 200 15.78 27.76 4.99
C GLY A 200 16.04 26.29 4.61
N ARG A 201 15.05 25.62 4.01
CA ARG A 201 15.17 24.23 3.55
C ARG A 201 16.12 24.03 2.35
N LEU A 202 16.57 25.11 1.70
CA LEU A 202 17.64 25.06 0.68
C LEU A 202 19.04 24.97 1.29
N ALA A 203 19.18 25.20 2.60
CA ALA A 203 20.44 25.04 3.30
C ALA A 203 20.95 23.60 3.24
N THR A 204 22.26 23.41 3.22
CA THR A 204 22.94 22.13 2.97
C THR A 204 22.42 20.99 3.85
N GLN A 205 22.10 21.28 5.12
CA GLN A 205 21.61 20.29 6.08
C GLN A 205 20.18 19.78 5.81
N CYS A 206 19.36 20.52 5.06
CA CYS A 206 17.97 20.17 4.74
C CYS A 206 17.79 19.76 3.29
N ARG A 207 18.59 20.35 2.39
CA ARG A 207 18.40 20.30 0.95
C ARG A 207 18.31 18.88 0.37
N SER A 208 19.08 17.95 0.91
CA SER A 208 19.07 16.55 0.45
C SER A 208 17.67 15.94 0.57
N CYS A 209 17.02 16.03 1.72
CA CYS A 209 15.68 15.47 1.94
C CYS A 209 14.59 16.25 1.21
N HIS A 210 14.75 17.57 1.09
CA HIS A 210 13.69 18.44 0.59
C HIS A 210 13.70 18.63 -0.94
N TYR A 211 14.87 18.65 -1.58
CA TYR A 211 15.02 19.06 -2.98
C TYR A 211 15.81 18.10 -3.86
N ASP A 212 16.84 17.44 -3.31
CA ASP A 212 17.82 16.72 -4.12
C ASP A 212 17.60 15.19 -4.13
N SER A 213 16.94 14.63 -3.13
CA SER A 213 16.72 13.17 -3.04
C SER A 213 15.71 12.64 -4.06
N TYR A 214 15.77 11.33 -4.29
CA TYR A 214 14.80 10.57 -5.09
C TYR A 214 13.34 10.81 -4.65
N PHE A 215 13.12 11.04 -3.34
CA PHE A 215 11.82 11.29 -2.72
C PHE A 215 11.62 12.75 -2.27
N ALA A 216 12.36 13.71 -2.84
CA ALA A 216 12.39 15.11 -2.42
C ALA A 216 11.02 15.69 -2.00
N LEU A 217 10.87 15.98 -0.70
CA LEU A 217 9.58 16.32 -0.10
C LEU A 217 8.96 17.62 -0.62
N ASP A 218 9.76 18.67 -0.83
CA ASP A 218 9.23 19.95 -1.32
C ASP A 218 8.76 19.81 -2.77
N LYS A 219 9.48 19.06 -3.60
CA LYS A 219 9.04 18.75 -4.96
C LYS A 219 7.75 17.93 -4.97
N ALA A 220 7.62 16.94 -4.09
CA ALA A 220 6.39 16.17 -3.96
C ALA A 220 5.22 17.07 -3.49
N ALA A 221 5.45 17.97 -2.54
CA ALA A 221 4.42 18.91 -2.07
C ALA A 221 3.98 19.92 -3.13
N LYS A 222 4.88 20.32 -4.05
CA LYS A 222 4.57 21.26 -5.14
C LYS A 222 3.56 20.75 -6.17
N VAL A 223 3.42 19.43 -6.31
CA VAL A 223 2.42 18.81 -7.20
C VAL A 223 1.09 18.50 -6.50
N LEU A 224 1.01 18.72 -5.18
CA LEU A 224 -0.22 18.59 -4.42
C LEU A 224 -1.06 19.87 -4.47
N SER A 225 -2.36 19.77 -4.16
CA SER A 225 -3.16 20.96 -3.88
C SER A 225 -2.56 21.79 -2.73
N ARG A 226 -2.78 23.11 -2.76
CA ARG A 226 -2.36 24.04 -1.70
C ARG A 226 -3.48 24.26 -0.70
N LYS A 227 -3.13 24.29 0.59
CA LYS A 227 -4.01 24.74 1.67
C LYS A 227 -4.19 26.26 1.58
N THR A 228 -5.44 26.72 1.65
CA THR A 228 -5.78 28.14 1.79
C THR A 228 -6.89 28.30 2.83
N GLY A 229 -7.08 29.53 3.34
CA GLY A 229 -8.09 29.80 4.37
C GLY A 229 -7.66 29.40 5.80
N PRO A 230 -8.56 29.55 6.79
CA PRO A 230 -8.27 29.34 8.20
C PRO A 230 -8.12 27.85 8.56
N ASP A 231 -7.32 27.55 9.59
CA ASP A 231 -7.06 26.19 10.07
C ASP A 231 -8.32 25.42 10.48
N ALA A 232 -9.33 26.13 11.00
CA ALA A 232 -10.60 25.53 11.41
C ALA A 232 -11.40 24.98 10.20
N ASN A 233 -11.21 25.54 9.01
CA ASN A 233 -11.91 25.08 7.80
C ASN A 233 -11.09 25.42 6.54
N PRO A 234 -9.97 24.70 6.30
CA PRO A 234 -9.10 25.01 5.18
C PRO A 234 -9.76 24.60 3.87
N THR A 235 -9.51 25.33 2.79
CA THR A 235 -9.85 24.93 1.43
C THR A 235 -8.59 24.49 0.69
N PHE A 236 -8.77 23.73 -0.39
CA PHE A 236 -7.66 23.19 -1.16
C PHE A 236 -7.75 23.61 -2.63
N THR A 237 -6.75 24.33 -3.11
CA THR A 237 -6.68 24.81 -4.50
C THR A 237 -5.70 23.98 -5.31
N PRO A 238 -5.91 23.79 -6.63
CA PRO A 238 -4.95 23.06 -7.47
C PRO A 238 -3.50 23.57 -7.39
N PRO A 239 -2.48 22.72 -7.65
CA PRO A 239 -1.08 23.14 -7.68
C PRO A 239 -0.83 24.21 -8.77
N THR A 240 0.12 25.12 -8.51
CA THR A 240 0.45 26.25 -9.39
C THR A 240 1.90 26.25 -9.90
N GLU A 241 2.76 25.38 -9.36
CA GLU A 241 4.21 25.38 -9.63
C GLU A 241 4.61 24.61 -10.90
N GLY A 242 3.63 24.06 -11.61
CA GLY A 242 3.86 23.18 -12.75
C GLY A 242 4.52 21.85 -12.39
N PRO A 243 4.80 21.00 -13.39
CA PRO A 243 5.36 19.67 -13.16
C PRO A 243 6.73 19.68 -12.49
N GLN A 244 6.98 18.67 -11.65
CA GLN A 244 8.22 18.49 -10.92
C GLN A 244 8.96 17.23 -11.39
N THR A 245 10.28 17.23 -11.31
CA THR A 245 11.11 16.05 -11.60
C THR A 245 11.43 15.30 -10.30
N LEU A 246 10.93 14.08 -10.18
CA LEU A 246 11.00 13.20 -9.01
C LEU A 246 11.23 11.75 -9.44
N LEU A 247 11.50 10.84 -8.49
CA LEU A 247 11.51 9.39 -8.72
C LEU A 247 12.37 8.97 -9.93
N ASP A 248 13.65 9.35 -9.92
CA ASP A 248 14.63 9.11 -11.00
C ASP A 248 14.24 9.74 -12.35
N GLY A 249 13.89 11.03 -12.32
CA GLY A 249 13.72 11.81 -13.54
C GLY A 249 12.30 11.78 -14.11
N LYS A 250 11.34 11.14 -13.45
CA LYS A 250 9.93 11.18 -13.84
C LYS A 250 9.39 12.60 -13.69
N THR A 251 8.70 13.06 -14.73
CA THR A 251 7.93 14.31 -14.70
C THR A 251 6.57 14.04 -14.06
N ILE A 252 6.32 14.64 -12.91
CA ILE A 252 5.09 14.50 -12.13
C ILE A 252 4.32 15.82 -12.20
N ALA A 253 3.12 15.84 -12.80
CA ALA A 253 2.39 17.10 -12.98
C ALA A 253 1.40 17.41 -11.84
N ASN A 254 0.92 16.39 -11.14
CA ASN A 254 -0.09 16.51 -10.10
C ASN A 254 0.02 15.35 -9.08
N ASP A 255 -0.84 15.36 -8.07
CA ASP A 255 -0.92 14.34 -7.02
C ASP A 255 -1.32 12.96 -7.55
N ALA A 256 -2.20 12.88 -8.57
CA ALA A 256 -2.55 11.60 -9.18
C ALA A 256 -1.35 10.97 -9.92
N ASP A 257 -0.57 11.77 -10.65
CA ASP A 257 0.68 11.30 -11.27
C ASP A 257 1.69 10.83 -10.22
N LEU A 258 1.81 11.54 -9.09
CA LEU A 258 2.69 11.17 -8.00
C LEU A 258 2.31 9.81 -7.42
N VAL A 259 1.04 9.64 -7.06
CA VAL A 259 0.52 8.39 -6.49
C VAL A 259 0.67 7.26 -7.51
N ALA A 260 0.29 7.46 -8.77
CA ALA A 260 0.45 6.47 -9.84
C ALA A 260 1.92 6.05 -10.02
N ALA A 261 2.86 6.99 -9.97
CA ALA A 261 4.28 6.70 -10.07
C ALA A 261 4.82 5.93 -8.86
N LEU A 262 4.28 6.17 -7.66
CA LEU A 262 4.64 5.47 -6.43
C LEU A 262 4.06 4.05 -6.40
N VAL A 263 2.76 3.86 -6.67
CA VAL A 263 2.13 2.52 -6.64
C VAL A 263 2.67 1.58 -7.72
N SER A 264 3.16 2.13 -8.84
CA SER A 264 3.79 1.34 -9.91
C SER A 264 5.27 1.00 -9.64
N SER A 265 5.85 1.50 -8.54
CA SER A 265 7.27 1.33 -8.24
C SER A 265 7.60 -0.04 -7.64
N THR A 266 8.89 -0.42 -7.72
CA THR A 266 9.44 -1.55 -6.97
C THR A 266 9.34 -1.34 -5.47
N ASP A 267 9.48 -0.10 -5.00
CA ASP A 267 9.38 0.26 -3.59
C ASP A 267 7.98 -0.02 -3.02
N HIS A 268 6.93 0.17 -3.83
CA HIS A 268 5.57 -0.19 -3.42
C HIS A 268 5.40 -1.70 -3.25
N LYS A 269 5.91 -2.50 -4.18
CA LYS A 269 5.88 -3.97 -4.08
C LYS A 269 6.62 -4.45 -2.84
N PHE A 270 7.80 -3.90 -2.62
CA PHE A 270 8.61 -4.16 -1.45
C PHE A 270 7.87 -3.78 -0.16
N ARG A 271 7.24 -2.60 -0.09
CA ARG A 271 6.44 -2.16 1.05
C ARG A 271 5.26 -3.09 1.30
N THR A 272 4.55 -3.52 0.26
CA THR A 272 3.42 -4.46 0.40
C THR A 272 3.86 -5.78 1.02
N CYS A 273 4.98 -6.36 0.56
CA CYS A 273 5.51 -7.59 1.16
C CYS A 273 6.03 -7.38 2.58
N ARG A 274 6.71 -6.27 2.85
CA ARG A 274 7.11 -5.93 4.23
C ARG A 274 5.92 -5.78 5.16
N LEU A 275 4.84 -5.14 4.69
CA LEU A 275 3.60 -5.00 5.46
C LEU A 275 2.97 -6.38 5.77
N ALA A 276 3.02 -7.30 4.80
CA ALA A 276 2.55 -8.68 4.99
C ALA A 276 3.39 -9.46 6.01
N PHE A 277 4.73 -9.32 5.96
CA PHE A 277 5.62 -9.87 7.00
C PHE A 277 5.34 -9.29 8.38
N GLN A 278 5.20 -7.97 8.48
CA GLN A 278 4.89 -7.29 9.72
C GLN A 278 3.53 -7.73 10.29
N PHE A 279 2.54 -7.99 9.45
CA PHE A 279 1.25 -8.52 9.88
C PHE A 279 1.35 -9.95 10.44
N LEU A 280 2.05 -10.84 9.73
CA LEU A 280 2.11 -12.27 10.06
C LEU A 280 3.10 -12.59 11.18
N TYR A 281 4.24 -11.87 11.23
CA TYR A 281 5.32 -12.12 12.19
C TYR A 281 5.45 -11.05 13.28
N GLY A 282 4.75 -9.92 13.17
CA GLY A 282 4.96 -8.77 14.06
C GLY A 282 6.30 -8.06 13.85
N ARG A 283 7.02 -8.38 12.76
CA ARG A 283 8.33 -7.80 12.40
C ARG A 283 8.52 -7.76 10.89
N GLY A 284 9.47 -6.94 10.42
CA GLY A 284 9.96 -7.03 9.05
C GLY A 284 10.68 -8.35 8.78
N GLU A 285 10.94 -8.61 7.50
CA GLU A 285 11.69 -9.77 7.03
C GLU A 285 13.15 -9.75 7.50
N ALA A 286 13.69 -10.93 7.76
CA ALA A 286 15.08 -11.18 8.10
C ALA A 286 15.87 -11.60 6.86
N THR A 287 17.20 -11.49 6.90
CA THR A 287 18.07 -11.83 5.75
C THR A 287 17.92 -13.28 5.29
N CYS A 288 17.67 -14.23 6.20
CA CYS A 288 17.45 -15.63 5.85
C CYS A 288 16.12 -15.89 5.12
N GLU A 289 15.18 -14.94 5.16
CA GLU A 289 13.85 -15.02 4.53
C GLU A 289 13.84 -14.41 3.12
N ALA A 290 14.99 -14.02 2.57
CA ALA A 290 15.09 -13.33 1.27
C ALA A 290 14.37 -14.08 0.14
N LYS A 291 14.51 -15.41 0.06
CA LYS A 291 13.81 -16.21 -0.97
C LYS A 291 12.30 -16.16 -0.82
N LEU A 292 11.79 -16.20 0.42
CA LEU A 292 10.36 -16.11 0.70
C LEU A 292 9.84 -14.69 0.41
N PHE A 293 10.64 -13.67 0.71
CA PHE A 293 10.32 -12.29 0.42
C PHE A 293 10.25 -12.04 -1.10
N ASP A 294 11.19 -12.58 -1.88
CA ASP A 294 11.17 -12.53 -3.34
C ASP A 294 9.92 -13.24 -3.88
N ALA A 295 9.58 -14.43 -3.36
CA ALA A 295 8.36 -15.14 -3.75
C ALA A 295 7.08 -14.34 -3.43
N CYS A 296 7.06 -13.61 -2.31
CA CYS A 296 5.98 -12.69 -1.99
C CYS A 296 5.87 -11.57 -3.04
N ILE A 297 6.99 -10.96 -3.45
CA ILE A 297 7.00 -9.89 -4.45
C ILE A 297 6.50 -10.40 -5.79
N ASP A 298 6.91 -11.61 -6.19
CA ASP A 298 6.48 -12.24 -7.43
C ASP A 298 4.97 -12.53 -7.41
N ALA A 299 4.47 -13.11 -6.32
CA ALA A 299 3.04 -13.37 -6.15
C ALA A 299 2.21 -12.09 -6.21
N TYR A 300 2.60 -11.05 -5.48
CA TYR A 300 1.93 -9.75 -5.53
C TYR A 300 2.03 -9.10 -6.91
N THR A 301 3.18 -9.20 -7.59
CA THR A 301 3.37 -8.64 -8.93
C THR A 301 2.46 -9.30 -9.96
N ALA A 302 2.19 -10.60 -9.81
CA ALA A 302 1.36 -11.35 -10.74
C ALA A 302 -0.11 -10.92 -10.71
N THR A 303 -0.64 -10.54 -9.55
CA THR A 303 -2.09 -10.33 -9.37
C THR A 303 -2.48 -8.94 -8.88
N GLY A 304 -1.58 -8.25 -8.19
CA GLY A 304 -1.87 -7.02 -7.46
C GLY A 304 -2.72 -7.22 -6.21
N ASP A 305 -3.01 -8.46 -5.79
CA ASP A 305 -3.78 -8.76 -4.57
C ASP A 305 -2.84 -8.96 -3.37
N VAL A 306 -3.06 -8.19 -2.30
CA VAL A 306 -2.30 -8.32 -1.04
C VAL A 306 -2.51 -9.67 -0.36
N ARG A 307 -3.64 -10.36 -0.62
CA ARG A 307 -3.86 -11.72 -0.12
C ARG A 307 -2.88 -12.72 -0.69
N ASP A 308 -2.39 -12.51 -1.91
CA ASP A 308 -1.43 -13.43 -2.52
C ASP A 308 -0.04 -13.29 -1.89
N ALA A 309 0.35 -12.07 -1.51
CA ALA A 309 1.52 -11.83 -0.67
C ALA A 309 1.41 -12.57 0.68
N LEU A 310 0.29 -12.37 1.38
CA LEU A 310 0.03 -13.02 2.68
C LEU A 310 -0.02 -14.54 2.56
N ARG A 311 -0.70 -15.08 1.54
CA ARG A 311 -0.80 -16.51 1.26
C ARG A 311 0.58 -17.13 1.06
N THR A 312 1.41 -16.48 0.23
CA THR A 312 2.76 -16.97 -0.08
C THR A 312 3.59 -17.13 1.19
N ILE A 313 3.53 -16.13 2.08
CA ILE A 313 4.26 -16.17 3.36
C ILE A 313 3.66 -17.21 4.31
N ALA A 314 2.34 -17.22 4.49
CA ALA A 314 1.68 -18.08 5.48
C ALA A 314 1.67 -19.57 5.09
N LYS A 315 1.86 -19.90 3.81
CA LYS A 315 1.98 -21.29 3.32
C LYS A 315 3.42 -21.80 3.23
N ASP A 316 4.42 -20.96 3.49
CA ASP A 316 5.82 -21.41 3.54
C ASP A 316 6.06 -22.31 4.75
N ASP A 317 6.85 -23.38 4.58
CA ASP A 317 7.14 -24.35 5.63
C ASP A 317 7.66 -23.70 6.91
N SER A 318 8.48 -22.65 6.78
CA SER A 318 9.09 -21.97 7.93
C SER A 318 8.10 -21.12 8.74
N TYR A 319 6.89 -20.86 8.23
CA TYR A 319 5.92 -20.02 8.94
C TYR A 319 5.44 -20.66 10.24
N CYS A 320 5.32 -21.98 10.28
CA CYS A 320 4.83 -22.71 11.45
C CYS A 320 5.93 -23.30 12.36
N GLU A 321 7.20 -23.07 12.01
CA GLU A 321 8.39 -23.44 12.82
C GLU A 321 8.64 -22.42 13.95
#